data_AF-A0A838ESZ0-F1
#
_entry.id   AF-A0A838ESZ0-F1
#
_cell.length_a   1.000
_cell.length_b   1.000
_cell.length_c   1.000
_cell.angle_alpha   90.00
_cell.angle_beta   90.00
_cell.angle_gamma   90.00
#
_symmetry.space_group_name_H-M   'P 1'
#
loop_
_entity.id
_entity.type
_entity.pdbx_description
1 polymer ?
#
loop_
_entity_poly.entity_id
_entity_poly.type
_entity_poly.pdbx_seq_one_letter_code
_entity_poly.pdbx_strand_id
1 'polypeptide(L)'
;MATTGQKLLAAGPTLAAAEIGFAMAHTGFIGAVVAAGIAAVVYVTVEETMSGENENSSPDDSQEADASATQQADPITEKTPSLLYRLFNGKSAREAYNVDTNESNEQSSTPNAKDKDSETKANNVVDLAKDLQIEVDEIAGKATYFVGMRRSGKTTLGTRVAEQLGRKFKIPMYIPDLEGDWLSTSDILPRCVIAGHPSAFDPQASYMYCPISTIKEAQLLGYDILESGLQVILDMGSYDSVDDACNMSVNIIKGIFAWTKQHPAELCPCDIYLDEAQRFLPENLGESIIQDEAVLKAMLKVYMDITAVGGKRGLAPKILSQRFAQTNKKIIGQTEVFFIMRQTNDGDLEKCMKYVKKSTTTPEQIAKFVPGQGVYVGADGTQLVTHFKPRQSDGNRSRTPKAAAAMRYADKEPYTGPTMSTKSRITEEQGEGTLQQKDVAPLPQPIIPEKDNRPKASDIDLAEAIEAYNNGATNRRKLADKFGMSETQGANLLKRIEEARTLA
;
A
#
# COMPACT_ATOMS: atom_id res chain seq x y z
N MET A 1 4.97 16.85 48.34
CA MET A 1 4.81 15.53 47.65
C MET A 1 3.51 14.90 48.11
N ALA A 2 2.49 14.85 47.23
CA ALA A 2 1.19 14.31 47.58
C ALA A 2 1.28 12.86 48.08
N THR A 3 0.65 12.59 49.22
CA THR A 3 0.61 11.25 49.81
C THR A 3 -0.14 10.29 48.89
N THR A 4 0.18 8.99 48.95
CA THR A 4 -0.49 7.95 48.17
C THR A 4 -2.02 7.97 48.34
N GLY A 5 -2.51 8.36 49.52
CA GLY A 5 -3.93 8.54 49.79
C GLY A 5 -4.57 9.72 49.05
N GLN A 6 -3.87 10.86 48.93
CA GLN A 6 -4.35 12.03 48.17
C GLN A 6 -4.37 11.77 46.66
N LYS A 7 -3.41 11.00 46.14
CA LYS A 7 -3.39 10.59 44.73
C LYS A 7 -4.56 9.64 44.40
N LEU A 8 -4.91 8.75 45.32
CA LEU A 8 -6.06 7.85 45.18
C LEU A 8 -7.40 8.59 45.27
N LEU A 9 -7.51 9.61 46.13
CA LEU A 9 -8.71 10.44 46.25
C LEU A 9 -8.95 11.31 45.00
N ALA A 10 -7.90 11.80 44.34
CA ALA A 10 -8.02 12.53 43.08
C ALA A 10 -8.38 11.60 41.90
N ALA A 11 -7.93 10.34 41.91
CA ALA A 11 -8.19 9.39 40.82
C ALA A 11 -9.68 9.00 40.69
N GLY A 12 -10.44 8.98 41.80
CA GLY A 12 -11.85 8.56 41.80
C GLY A 12 -12.76 9.45 40.93
N PRO A 13 -12.81 10.76 41.16
CA PRO A 13 -13.59 11.69 40.35
C PRO A 13 -13.16 11.74 38.88
N THR A 14 -11.86 11.63 38.61
CA THR A 14 -11.28 11.61 37.25
C THR A 14 -11.73 10.37 36.47
N LEU A 15 -11.77 9.19 37.10
CA LEU A 15 -12.25 7.97 36.45
C LEU A 15 -13.74 8.05 36.13
N ALA A 16 -14.55 8.54 37.06
CA ALA A 16 -15.99 8.69 36.87
C ALA A 16 -16.32 9.67 35.73
N ALA A 17 -15.60 10.79 35.63
CA ALA A 17 -15.75 11.73 34.53
C ALA A 17 -15.29 11.15 33.19
N ALA A 18 -14.22 10.33 33.19
CA ALA A 18 -13.73 9.66 31.99
C ALA A 18 -14.74 8.63 31.45
N GLU A 19 -15.43 7.89 32.31
CA GLU A 19 -16.46 6.92 31.90
C GLU A 19 -17.68 7.62 31.27
N ILE A 20 -18.11 8.76 31.82
CA ILE A 20 -19.20 9.57 31.24
C ILE A 20 -18.78 10.14 29.88
N GLY A 21 -17.56 10.68 29.78
CA GLY A 21 -17.01 11.17 28.51
C GLY A 21 -16.92 10.07 27.45
N PHE A 22 -16.51 8.87 27.83
CA PHE A 22 -16.41 7.73 26.92
C PHE A 22 -17.77 7.23 26.44
N ALA A 23 -18.76 7.15 27.34
CA ALA A 23 -20.13 6.79 26.99
C ALA A 23 -20.77 7.82 26.03
N MET A 24 -20.49 9.12 26.23
CA MET A 24 -21.03 10.19 25.38
C MET A 24 -20.37 10.26 24.00
N ALA A 25 -19.08 9.92 23.89
CA ALA A 25 -18.35 9.92 22.62
C ALA A 25 -18.96 8.98 21.56
N HIS A 26 -19.74 7.98 21.97
CA HIS A 26 -20.41 7.04 21.07
C HIS A 26 -21.75 7.55 20.49
N THR A 27 -22.24 8.73 20.90
CA THR A 27 -23.53 9.28 20.45
C THR A 27 -23.43 10.22 19.23
N GLY A 28 -22.31 10.19 18.52
CA GLY A 28 -22.07 10.97 17.30
C GLY A 28 -21.28 12.27 17.53
N PHE A 29 -21.27 13.16 16.54
CA PHE A 29 -20.39 14.33 16.51
C PHE A 29 -20.55 15.25 17.74
N ILE A 30 -21.79 15.49 18.18
CA ILE A 30 -22.07 16.31 19.37
C ILE A 30 -21.51 15.64 20.64
N GLY A 31 -21.64 14.31 20.75
CA GLY A 31 -21.11 13.53 21.86
C GLY A 31 -19.58 13.59 21.95
N ALA A 32 -18.88 13.58 20.81
CA ALA A 32 -17.42 13.72 20.77
C ALA A 32 -16.94 15.12 21.22
N VAL A 33 -17.67 16.19 20.87
CA VAL A 33 -17.36 17.56 21.31
C VAL A 33 -17.56 17.73 22.82
N VAL A 34 -18.64 17.18 23.37
CA VAL A 34 -18.91 17.21 24.82
C VAL A 34 -17.86 16.42 25.59
N ALA A 35 -17.49 15.22 25.10
CA ALA A 35 -16.43 14.41 25.71
C ALA A 35 -15.08 15.13 25.75
N ALA A 36 -14.71 15.85 24.68
CA ALA A 36 -13.50 16.66 24.63
C ALA A 36 -13.55 17.83 25.63
N GLY A 37 -14.71 18.47 25.79
CA GLY A 37 -14.92 19.52 26.79
C GLY A 37 -14.75 19.02 28.23
N ILE A 38 -15.32 17.85 28.55
CA ILE A 38 -15.16 17.22 29.87
C ILE A 38 -13.69 16.87 30.14
N ALA A 39 -12.98 16.31 29.15
CA ALA A 39 -11.57 16.00 29.28
C ALA A 39 -10.70 17.25 29.53
N ALA A 40 -11.00 18.37 28.89
CA ALA A 40 -10.31 19.63 29.11
C ALA A 40 -10.54 20.19 30.53
N VAL A 41 -11.77 20.14 31.04
CA VAL A 41 -12.09 20.59 32.41
C VAL A 41 -11.39 19.72 33.46
N VAL A 42 -11.36 18.40 33.25
CA VAL A 42 -10.64 17.45 34.11
C VAL A 42 -9.14 17.72 34.09
N TYR A 43 -8.57 18.05 32.93
CA TYR A 43 -7.16 18.39 32.82
C TYR A 43 -6.80 19.64 33.62
N VAL A 44 -7.58 20.73 33.46
CA VAL A 44 -7.35 22.00 34.18
C VAL A 44 -7.48 21.83 35.70
N THR A 45 -8.47 21.06 36.15
CA THR A 45 -8.66 20.82 37.60
C THR A 45 -7.55 19.97 38.22
N VAL A 46 -7.00 19.00 37.48
CA VAL A 46 -5.81 18.23 37.91
C VAL A 46 -4.56 19.11 37.94
N GLU A 47 -4.42 20.01 36.98
CA GLU A 47 -3.30 20.96 36.92
C GLU A 47 -3.34 21.95 38.10
N GLU A 48 -4.51 22.51 38.45
CA GLU A 48 -4.68 23.37 39.62
C GLU A 48 -4.40 22.65 40.95
N THR A 49 -4.81 21.37 41.08
CA THR A 49 -4.50 20.60 42.29
C THR A 49 -3.03 20.20 42.41
N MET A 50 -2.28 20.19 41.30
CA MET A 50 -0.85 19.89 41.30
C MET A 50 0.04 21.13 41.39
N SER A 51 -0.47 22.32 41.07
CA SER A 51 0.29 23.58 41.09
C SER A 51 0.14 24.36 42.41
N GLY A 52 -0.80 23.99 43.28
CA GLY A 52 -0.96 24.58 44.62
C GLY A 52 0.02 24.06 45.67
N GLU A 53 1.34 24.12 45.45
CA GLU A 53 2.34 23.90 46.51
C GLU A 53 3.70 24.54 46.15
N ASN A 54 3.71 25.86 45.95
CA ASN A 54 4.92 26.69 46.11
C ASN A 54 4.55 28.18 46.09
N GLU A 55 4.30 28.76 47.27
CA GLU A 55 4.67 30.16 47.55
C GLU A 55 4.47 30.47 49.03
N ASN A 56 5.59 30.66 49.73
CA ASN A 56 5.61 31.28 51.05
C ASN A 56 6.91 32.10 51.15
N SER A 57 6.89 33.33 50.63
CA SER A 57 7.75 34.41 51.08
C SER A 57 7.17 35.77 50.68
N SER A 58 6.96 36.58 51.72
CA SER A 58 6.38 37.92 51.86
C SER A 58 6.98 39.06 51.00
N PRO A 59 6.36 40.26 51.04
CA PRO A 59 6.26 41.22 49.93
C PRO A 59 7.19 42.43 50.07
N ASP A 60 7.41 43.17 48.97
CA ASP A 60 7.30 44.63 49.03
C ASP A 60 7.18 45.33 47.66
N ASP A 61 6.27 46.30 47.66
CA ASP A 61 6.17 47.59 46.97
C ASP A 61 6.38 47.85 45.46
N SER A 62 5.42 48.67 44.99
CA SER A 62 5.48 49.78 44.02
C SER A 62 5.11 49.55 42.54
N GLN A 63 3.87 49.98 42.26
CA GLN A 63 3.46 51.06 41.34
C GLN A 63 3.69 50.98 39.80
N GLU A 64 2.53 51.26 39.17
CA GLU A 64 2.29 52.12 38.00
C GLU A 64 2.30 51.55 36.57
N ALA A 65 1.22 51.96 35.91
CA ALA A 65 0.84 51.79 34.53
C ALA A 65 1.82 52.46 33.56
N ASP A 66 1.94 51.98 32.32
CA ASP A 66 1.29 52.65 31.19
C ASP A 66 1.41 51.86 29.88
N ALA A 67 0.54 52.25 28.95
CA ALA A 67 0.43 51.75 27.59
C ALA A 67 1.64 52.08 26.69
N SER A 68 1.90 51.24 25.67
CA SER A 68 2.04 51.70 24.27
C SER A 68 2.43 50.57 23.32
N ALA A 69 1.90 50.70 22.10
CA ALA A 69 2.23 49.93 20.92
C ALA A 69 3.68 50.22 20.44
N THR A 70 4.29 49.31 19.66
CA THR A 70 4.85 49.57 18.32
C THR A 70 5.32 48.25 17.68
N GLN A 71 5.12 48.17 16.37
CA GLN A 71 5.57 47.15 15.42
C GLN A 71 7.09 46.99 15.41
N GLN A 72 7.61 45.76 15.25
CA GLN A 72 8.80 45.53 14.42
C GLN A 72 9.03 44.05 14.07
N ALA A 73 9.14 43.84 12.75
CA ALA A 73 10.01 42.95 11.99
C ALA A 73 10.29 41.51 12.45
N ASP A 74 9.97 40.60 11.51
CA ASP A 74 10.38 39.19 11.47
C ASP A 74 11.89 38.98 11.59
N PRO A 75 12.31 37.89 12.27
CA PRO A 75 13.41 37.09 11.81
C PRO A 75 12.92 35.70 11.36
N ILE A 76 13.37 35.33 10.16
CA ILE A 76 13.26 34.01 9.54
C ILE A 76 13.68 32.94 10.55
N THR A 77 12.72 32.17 11.03
CA THR A 77 12.94 31.01 11.90
C THR A 77 12.92 29.75 11.04
N GLU A 78 14.07 29.10 10.93
CA GLU A 78 14.16 27.71 10.48
C GLU A 78 13.22 26.85 11.33
N LYS A 79 12.23 26.24 10.67
CA LYS A 79 11.29 25.34 11.32
C LYS A 79 12.03 24.09 11.79
N THR A 80 12.41 24.06 13.06
CA THR A 80 12.64 22.80 13.77
C THR A 80 11.39 21.93 13.66
N PRO A 81 11.50 20.66 13.24
CA PRO A 81 10.35 19.77 13.16
C PRO A 81 9.72 19.60 14.54
N SER A 82 8.39 19.58 14.57
CA SER A 82 7.59 19.54 15.79
C SER A 82 7.95 18.33 16.68
N LEU A 83 7.91 18.52 17.99
CA LEU A 83 8.12 17.49 19.02
C LEU A 83 7.25 16.24 18.80
N LEU A 84 6.06 16.46 18.21
CA LEU A 84 5.12 15.42 17.77
C LEU A 84 5.68 14.50 16.69
N TYR A 85 6.49 15.01 15.76
CA TYR A 85 7.13 14.19 14.72
C TYR A 85 8.24 13.28 15.27
N ARG A 86 8.89 13.68 16.37
CA ARG A 86 9.89 12.84 17.08
C ARG A 86 9.26 11.76 17.96
N LEU A 87 8.04 11.97 18.45
CA LEU A 87 7.30 11.00 19.27
C LEU A 87 6.73 9.83 18.46
N PHE A 88 6.43 10.02 17.17
CA PHE A 88 5.84 8.96 16.33
C PHE A 88 6.84 8.16 15.47
N ASN A 89 8.08 8.65 15.30
CA ASN A 89 9.14 7.96 14.53
C ASN A 89 10.26 7.42 15.43
N GLY A 90 9.93 6.98 16.64
CA GLY A 90 10.88 6.48 17.63
C GLY A 90 11.75 5.34 17.11
N LYS A 91 13.01 5.66 16.78
CA LYS A 91 14.11 4.72 16.65
C LYS A 91 14.29 4.01 17.98
N SER A 92 14.01 2.70 18.01
CA SER A 92 14.35 1.82 19.13
C SER A 92 15.86 1.79 19.31
N ALA A 93 16.37 2.50 20.32
CA ALA A 93 17.70 2.26 20.85
C ALA A 93 17.70 0.89 21.55
N ARG A 94 18.25 -0.14 20.90
CA ARG A 94 18.69 -1.36 21.57
C ARG A 94 20.10 -1.12 22.09
N GLU A 95 20.20 -0.72 23.35
CA GLU A 95 21.43 -0.82 24.13
C GLU A 95 21.70 -2.30 24.41
N ALA A 96 22.79 -2.82 23.85
CA ALA A 96 23.30 -4.14 24.16
C ALA A 96 24.00 -4.10 25.52
N TYR A 97 23.41 -4.77 26.51
CA TYR A 97 24.10 -5.14 27.75
C TYR A 97 25.10 -6.24 27.43
N ASN A 98 26.39 -5.89 27.30
CA ASN A 98 27.49 -6.85 27.35
C ASN A 98 27.87 -7.07 28.82
N VAL A 99 27.64 -8.28 29.33
CA VAL A 99 28.20 -8.74 30.60
C VAL A 99 29.52 -9.41 30.29
N ASP A 100 30.61 -8.72 30.64
CA ASP A 100 31.96 -9.28 30.63
C ASP A 100 32.05 -10.40 31.66
N THR A 101 32.29 -11.62 31.18
CA THR A 101 32.85 -12.70 31.99
C THR A 101 34.22 -13.04 31.43
N ASN A 102 35.24 -12.58 32.14
CA ASN A 102 36.63 -12.98 31.97
C ASN A 102 36.78 -14.42 32.48
N GLU A 103 37.00 -15.38 31.59
CA GLU A 103 37.77 -16.57 31.91
C GLU A 103 38.89 -16.74 30.89
N SER A 104 40.10 -16.74 31.42
CA SER A 104 41.35 -16.98 30.76
C SER A 104 41.52 -18.45 30.38
N ASN A 105 42.30 -18.65 29.31
CA ASN A 105 43.19 -19.79 29.05
C ASN A 105 42.65 -20.88 28.09
N GLU A 106 43.12 -20.86 26.84
CA GLU A 106 44.04 -21.87 26.28
C GLU A 106 44.28 -21.62 24.78
N GLN A 107 45.55 -21.47 24.41
CA GLN A 107 46.00 -21.37 23.03
C GLN A 107 45.80 -22.73 22.32
N SER A 108 44.74 -22.85 21.52
CA SER A 108 44.69 -23.81 20.43
C SER A 108 44.46 -23.07 19.12
N SER A 109 45.37 -23.28 18.17
CA SER A 109 45.33 -22.73 16.82
C SER A 109 44.07 -23.18 16.10
N THR A 110 43.04 -22.33 16.13
CA THR A 110 41.77 -22.52 15.44
C THR A 110 41.82 -21.88 14.04
N PRO A 111 41.11 -22.46 13.05
CA PRO A 111 41.05 -21.90 11.70
C PRO A 111 40.39 -20.52 11.72
N ASN A 112 40.95 -19.58 10.96
CA ASN A 112 40.52 -18.18 10.79
C ASN A 112 39.02 -17.94 11.03
N ALA A 113 38.68 -17.32 12.17
CA ALA A 113 37.33 -16.88 12.49
C ALA A 113 36.74 -15.85 11.49
N LYS A 114 37.58 -15.23 10.65
CA LYS A 114 37.17 -14.24 9.65
C LYS A 114 36.44 -14.82 8.43
N ASP A 115 36.61 -16.12 8.14
CA ASP A 115 35.98 -16.72 6.95
C ASP A 115 34.54 -17.20 7.23
N LYS A 116 34.22 -17.59 8.47
CA LYS A 116 32.87 -18.06 8.86
C LYS A 116 31.81 -16.95 8.84
N ASP A 117 32.18 -15.72 9.14
CA ASP A 117 31.24 -14.58 9.11
C ASP A 117 30.80 -14.25 7.68
N SER A 118 31.66 -14.49 6.68
CA SER A 118 31.36 -14.23 5.27
C SER A 118 30.37 -15.25 4.69
N GLU A 119 30.51 -16.53 5.07
CA GLU A 119 29.66 -17.62 4.58
C GLU A 119 28.27 -17.59 5.24
N THR A 120 28.20 -17.19 6.51
CA THR A 120 26.93 -17.03 7.24
C THR A 120 26.10 -15.86 6.70
N LYS A 121 26.74 -14.73 6.34
CA LYS A 121 26.05 -13.59 5.73
C LYS A 121 25.48 -13.90 4.34
N ALA A 122 26.18 -14.70 3.54
CA ALA A 122 25.71 -15.09 2.21
C ALA A 122 24.41 -15.93 2.24
N ASN A 123 24.13 -16.63 3.34
CA ASN A 123 22.93 -17.46 3.49
C ASN A 123 21.69 -16.68 3.98
N ASN A 124 21.86 -15.47 4.51
CA ASN A 124 20.76 -14.66 5.08
C ASN A 124 20.18 -13.60 4.12
N VAL A 125 20.40 -13.75 2.82
CA VAL A 125 19.93 -12.77 1.82
C VAL A 125 18.83 -13.29 0.90
N VAL A 126 17.86 -12.41 0.68
CA VAL A 126 16.80 -12.47 -0.32
C VAL A 126 17.34 -11.89 -1.62
N ASP A 127 17.45 -12.75 -2.64
CA ASP A 127 18.09 -12.42 -3.91
C ASP A 127 17.06 -11.97 -4.95
N LEU A 128 16.92 -10.65 -5.12
CA LEU A 128 15.90 -10.04 -5.99
C LEU A 128 16.45 -9.47 -7.29
N ALA A 129 17.71 -9.02 -7.32
CA ALA A 129 18.39 -8.58 -8.54
C ALA A 129 19.89 -8.87 -8.45
N LYS A 130 20.64 -8.60 -9.53
CA LYS A 130 22.11 -8.77 -9.51
C LYS A 130 22.78 -7.83 -8.49
N ASP A 131 22.20 -6.65 -8.30
CA ASP A 131 22.67 -5.53 -7.48
C ASP A 131 21.73 -5.26 -6.29
N LEU A 132 20.74 -6.13 -6.05
CA LEU A 132 19.82 -6.03 -4.93
C LEU A 132 19.70 -7.36 -4.20
N GLN A 133 20.48 -7.47 -3.13
CA GLN A 133 20.43 -8.53 -2.14
C GLN A 133 20.01 -7.89 -0.82
N ILE A 134 18.90 -8.35 -0.26
CA ILE A 134 18.30 -7.76 0.94
C ILE A 134 18.46 -8.77 2.07
N GLU A 135 18.91 -8.32 3.24
CA GLU A 135 18.93 -9.19 4.42
C GLU A 135 17.49 -9.62 4.76
N VAL A 136 17.31 -10.86 5.19
CA VAL A 136 15.97 -11.42 5.41
C VAL A 136 15.13 -10.57 6.37
N ASP A 137 15.73 -10.03 7.43
CA ASP A 137 15.02 -9.23 8.46
C ASP A 137 14.61 -7.83 7.98
N GLU A 138 15.20 -7.35 6.87
CA GLU A 138 14.83 -6.08 6.23
C GLU A 138 13.58 -6.20 5.35
N ILE A 139 13.07 -7.41 5.15
CA ILE A 139 11.88 -7.65 4.33
C ILE A 139 10.87 -8.63 4.96
N ALA A 140 11.31 -9.69 5.63
CA ALA A 140 10.43 -10.60 6.38
C ALA A 140 9.84 -9.85 7.59
N GLY A 141 8.53 -9.95 7.80
CA GLY A 141 7.90 -9.23 8.91
C GLY A 141 7.74 -7.71 8.69
N LYS A 142 8.12 -7.19 7.51
CA LYS A 142 8.00 -5.77 7.14
C LYS A 142 6.82 -5.51 6.22
N ALA A 143 6.08 -4.43 6.48
CA ALA A 143 4.99 -4.03 5.58
C ALA A 143 5.58 -3.63 4.21
N THR A 144 5.16 -4.33 3.15
CA THR A 144 5.72 -4.17 1.81
C THR A 144 4.62 -3.84 0.79
N TYR A 145 4.88 -2.86 -0.07
CA TYR A 145 3.97 -2.47 -1.13
C TYR A 145 4.63 -2.60 -2.51
N PHE A 146 4.00 -3.41 -3.37
CA PHE A 146 4.37 -3.57 -4.77
C PHE A 146 3.37 -2.82 -5.63
N VAL A 147 3.85 -1.88 -6.44
CA VAL A 147 2.97 -1.05 -7.25
C VAL A 147 3.48 -0.91 -8.66
N GLY A 148 2.62 -1.14 -9.64
CA GLY A 148 3.00 -1.11 -11.04
C GLY A 148 1.83 -1.43 -11.96
N MET A 149 1.73 -0.73 -13.09
CA MET A 149 0.65 -0.97 -14.06
C MET A 149 0.64 -2.42 -14.55
N ARG A 150 -0.47 -2.85 -15.18
CA ARG A 150 -0.59 -4.19 -15.78
C ARG A 150 0.62 -4.54 -16.65
N ARG A 151 1.16 -5.75 -16.50
CA ARG A 151 2.35 -6.28 -17.22
C ARG A 151 3.67 -5.56 -16.89
N SER A 152 3.75 -4.78 -15.82
CA SER A 152 5.01 -4.22 -15.31
C SER A 152 5.93 -5.27 -14.67
N GLY A 153 5.40 -6.43 -14.27
CA GLY A 153 6.13 -7.47 -13.54
C GLY A 153 5.83 -7.52 -12.04
N LYS A 154 4.81 -6.77 -11.57
CA LYS A 154 4.37 -6.71 -10.17
C LYS A 154 4.19 -8.08 -9.52
N THR A 155 3.29 -8.89 -10.07
CA THR A 155 2.98 -10.23 -9.55
C THR A 155 4.21 -11.14 -9.65
N THR A 156 4.98 -11.06 -10.74
CA THR A 156 6.26 -11.78 -10.87
C THR A 156 7.24 -11.46 -9.75
N LEU A 157 7.41 -10.19 -9.40
CA LEU A 157 8.28 -9.75 -8.32
C LEU A 157 7.74 -10.16 -6.94
N GLY A 158 6.45 -9.95 -6.68
CA GLY A 158 5.82 -10.38 -5.44
C GLY A 158 5.96 -11.88 -5.21
N THR A 159 5.76 -12.68 -6.26
CA THR A 159 6.01 -14.12 -6.22
C THR A 159 7.47 -14.45 -6.01
N ARG A 160 8.40 -13.76 -6.67
CA ARG A 160 9.84 -13.95 -6.44
C ARG A 160 10.21 -13.71 -4.97
N VAL A 161 9.64 -12.67 -4.34
CA VAL A 161 9.84 -12.42 -2.91
C VAL A 161 9.30 -13.59 -2.08
N ALA A 162 8.05 -14.03 -2.33
CA ALA A 162 7.46 -15.16 -1.63
C ALA A 162 8.28 -16.45 -1.77
N GLU A 163 8.76 -16.74 -2.97
CA GLU A 163 9.63 -17.90 -3.23
C GLU A 163 10.95 -17.82 -2.46
N GLN A 164 11.60 -16.65 -2.43
CA GLN A 164 12.84 -16.48 -1.69
C GLN A 164 12.61 -16.66 -0.18
N LEU A 165 11.59 -16.01 0.38
CA LEU A 165 11.26 -16.08 1.80
C LEU A 165 10.80 -17.49 2.20
N GLY A 166 9.87 -18.05 1.45
CA GLY A 166 9.29 -19.35 1.75
C GLY A 166 10.23 -20.53 1.49
N ARG A 167 11.00 -20.51 0.40
CA ARG A 167 11.89 -21.63 0.06
C ARG A 167 13.13 -21.66 0.94
N LYS A 168 13.81 -20.51 1.12
CA LYS A 168 15.08 -20.45 1.86
C LYS A 168 14.86 -20.41 3.36
N PHE A 169 13.95 -19.57 3.82
CA PHE A 169 13.78 -19.26 5.25
C PHE A 169 12.56 -19.93 5.87
N LYS A 170 11.74 -20.63 5.08
CA LYS A 170 10.54 -21.35 5.55
C LYS A 170 9.55 -20.42 6.26
N ILE A 171 9.53 -19.15 5.89
CA ILE A 171 8.60 -18.16 6.46
C ILE A 171 7.16 -18.62 6.17
N PRO A 172 6.30 -18.71 7.20
CA PRO A 172 4.86 -18.93 7.03
C PRO A 172 4.24 -17.80 6.22
N MET A 173 3.26 -18.12 5.39
CA MET A 173 2.58 -17.10 4.59
C MET A 173 1.17 -17.48 4.21
N TYR A 174 0.36 -16.45 3.93
CA TYR A 174 -1.00 -16.57 3.44
C TYR A 174 -1.18 -15.72 2.17
N ILE A 175 -1.67 -16.35 1.10
CA ILE A 175 -1.81 -15.75 -0.23
C ILE A 175 -3.22 -15.99 -0.78
N PRO A 176 -4.15 -15.02 -0.68
CA PRO A 176 -5.41 -15.05 -1.42
C PRO A 176 -5.16 -14.79 -2.91
N ASP A 177 -5.43 -15.80 -3.74
CA ASP A 177 -5.17 -15.77 -5.18
C ASP A 177 -6.47 -15.77 -5.97
N LEU A 178 -6.81 -14.61 -6.54
CA LEU A 178 -8.02 -14.43 -7.35
C LEU A 178 -7.87 -14.96 -8.78
N GLU A 179 -6.66 -14.88 -9.35
CA GLU A 179 -6.44 -15.15 -10.78
C GLU A 179 -5.77 -16.51 -11.01
N GLY A 180 -5.36 -17.22 -9.95
CA GLY A 180 -4.67 -18.51 -10.04
C GLY A 180 -3.19 -18.40 -10.40
N ASP A 181 -2.64 -17.18 -10.35
CA ASP A 181 -1.27 -16.85 -10.74
C ASP A 181 -0.22 -17.42 -9.77
N TRP A 182 -0.61 -17.58 -8.51
CA TRP A 182 0.25 -18.02 -7.42
C TRP A 182 0.25 -19.54 -7.27
N LEU A 183 -0.74 -20.25 -7.80
CA LEU A 183 -0.86 -21.72 -7.65
C LEU A 183 0.37 -22.51 -8.12
N SER A 184 1.10 -22.00 -9.12
CA SER A 184 2.37 -22.62 -9.59
C SER A 184 3.53 -22.48 -8.60
N THR A 185 3.39 -21.72 -7.52
CA THR A 185 4.40 -21.66 -6.45
C THR A 185 4.41 -22.91 -5.58
N SER A 186 3.37 -23.75 -5.66
CA SER A 186 3.31 -25.04 -4.95
C SER A 186 4.46 -25.99 -5.29
N ASP A 187 5.03 -25.88 -6.49
CA ASP A 187 6.20 -26.66 -6.91
C ASP A 187 7.52 -26.16 -6.28
N ILE A 188 7.52 -24.94 -5.72
CA ILE A 188 8.72 -24.26 -5.21
C ILE A 188 8.68 -24.14 -3.69
N LEU A 189 7.50 -23.91 -3.14
CA LEU A 189 7.28 -23.65 -1.73
C LEU A 189 7.23 -24.97 -0.94
N PRO A 190 8.18 -25.21 -0.02
CA PRO A 190 8.39 -26.51 0.62
C PRO A 190 7.26 -26.93 1.58
N ARG A 191 6.45 -25.97 2.04
CA ARG A 191 5.33 -26.20 2.96
C ARG A 191 4.02 -25.67 2.35
N CYS A 192 3.94 -25.71 1.02
CA CYS A 192 2.80 -25.17 0.31
C CYS A 192 1.55 -26.02 0.55
N VAL A 193 0.44 -25.34 0.83
CA VAL A 193 -0.90 -25.94 0.85
C VAL A 193 -1.80 -25.07 -0.01
N ILE A 194 -2.46 -25.66 -0.99
CA ILE A 194 -3.51 -24.99 -1.75
C ILE A 194 -4.82 -25.22 -1.02
N ALA A 195 -5.46 -24.16 -0.56
CA ALA A 195 -6.77 -24.19 0.07
C ALA A 195 -7.83 -23.70 -0.90
N GLY A 196 -9.04 -24.25 -0.82
CA GLY A 196 -10.15 -23.80 -1.66
C GLY A 196 -11.41 -24.62 -1.43
N HIS A 197 -12.44 -24.35 -2.22
CA HIS A 197 -13.71 -25.05 -2.13
C HIS A 197 -13.54 -26.55 -2.50
N PRO A 198 -14.21 -27.48 -1.79
CA PRO A 198 -14.05 -28.92 -2.02
C PRO A 198 -14.27 -29.39 -3.47
N SER A 199 -15.05 -28.66 -4.27
CA SER A 199 -15.31 -28.98 -5.68
C SER A 199 -14.09 -28.84 -6.60
N ALA A 200 -13.07 -28.06 -6.20
CA ALA A 200 -11.85 -27.87 -6.97
C ALA A 200 -10.76 -28.89 -6.61
N PHE A 201 -11.04 -29.82 -5.69
CA PHE A 201 -10.09 -30.87 -5.33
C PHE A 201 -9.85 -31.82 -6.51
N ASP A 202 -8.60 -31.89 -6.94
CA ASP A 202 -8.13 -32.86 -7.92
C ASP A 202 -7.28 -33.93 -7.21
N PRO A 203 -7.75 -35.18 -7.08
CA PRO A 203 -7.00 -36.26 -6.44
C PRO A 203 -5.74 -36.68 -7.22
N GLN A 204 -5.58 -36.23 -8.47
CA GLN A 204 -4.39 -36.48 -9.28
C GLN A 204 -3.35 -35.35 -9.18
N ALA A 205 -3.68 -34.25 -8.50
CA ALA A 205 -2.75 -33.16 -8.31
C ALA A 205 -1.52 -33.59 -7.49
N SER A 206 -0.35 -33.11 -7.88
CA SER A 206 0.92 -33.36 -7.17
C SER A 206 1.11 -32.51 -5.92
N TYR A 207 0.22 -31.52 -5.69
CA TYR A 207 0.30 -30.60 -4.56
C TYR A 207 -0.65 -31.00 -3.44
N MET A 208 -0.35 -30.54 -2.22
CA MET A 208 -1.24 -30.70 -1.07
C MET A 208 -2.44 -29.76 -1.20
N TYR A 209 -3.65 -30.31 -1.10
CA TYR A 209 -4.89 -29.55 -1.14
C TYR A 209 -5.65 -29.65 0.18
N CYS A 210 -6.14 -28.52 0.70
CA CYS A 210 -6.94 -28.40 1.90
C CYS A 210 -8.35 -27.92 1.53
N PRO A 211 -9.35 -28.82 1.46
CA PRO A 211 -10.72 -28.42 1.18
C PRO A 211 -11.29 -27.65 2.37
N ILE A 212 -11.83 -26.46 2.10
CA ILE A 212 -12.44 -25.59 3.11
C ILE A 212 -13.78 -25.06 2.61
N SER A 213 -14.84 -25.39 3.33
CA SER A 213 -16.23 -25.05 2.99
C SER A 213 -16.94 -24.25 4.09
N THR A 214 -16.36 -24.21 5.28
CA THR A 214 -16.95 -23.54 6.44
C THR A 214 -16.01 -22.50 7.05
N ILE A 215 -16.61 -21.52 7.72
CA ILE A 215 -15.88 -20.50 8.49
C ILE A 215 -14.97 -21.12 9.55
N LYS A 216 -15.40 -22.21 10.20
CA LYS A 216 -14.63 -22.88 11.24
C LYS A 216 -13.37 -23.53 10.67
N GLU A 217 -13.48 -24.19 9.52
CA GLU A 217 -12.34 -24.77 8.80
C GLU A 217 -11.35 -23.69 8.36
N ALA A 218 -11.84 -22.57 7.83
CA ALA A 218 -11.02 -21.42 7.47
C ALA A 218 -10.26 -20.86 8.69
N GLN A 219 -10.91 -20.69 9.85
CA GLN A 219 -10.24 -20.25 11.07
C GLN A 219 -9.19 -21.25 11.58
N LEU A 220 -9.49 -22.55 11.52
CA LEU A 220 -8.54 -23.59 11.91
C LEU A 220 -7.31 -23.59 11.00
N LEU A 221 -7.50 -23.53 9.68
CA LEU A 221 -6.39 -23.42 8.73
C LEU A 221 -5.53 -22.17 9.01
N GLY A 222 -6.17 -21.04 9.31
CA GLY A 222 -5.47 -19.82 9.70
C GLY A 222 -4.61 -19.99 10.95
N TYR A 223 -5.10 -20.71 11.94
CA TYR A 223 -4.32 -21.05 13.13
C TYR A 223 -3.13 -21.96 12.77
N ASP A 224 -3.38 -22.99 11.94
CA ASP A 224 -2.39 -23.98 11.52
C ASP A 224 -1.26 -23.37 10.68
N ILE A 225 -1.48 -22.23 10.02
CA ILE A 225 -0.42 -21.51 9.29
C ILE A 225 0.76 -21.20 10.19
N LEU A 226 0.53 -20.74 11.42
CA LEU A 226 1.62 -20.44 12.35
C LEU A 226 2.04 -21.68 13.16
N GLU A 227 1.07 -22.49 13.60
CA GLU A 227 1.34 -23.72 14.36
C GLU A 227 2.27 -24.68 13.61
N SER A 228 2.02 -24.88 12.32
CA SER A 228 2.77 -25.83 11.48
C SER A 228 3.73 -25.12 10.50
N GLY A 229 3.76 -23.79 10.51
CA GLY A 229 4.54 -22.98 9.59
C GLY A 229 4.19 -23.23 8.12
N LEU A 230 2.89 -23.21 7.78
CA LEU A 230 2.39 -23.48 6.44
C LEU A 230 2.55 -22.26 5.50
N GLN A 231 2.57 -22.55 4.21
CA GLN A 231 2.61 -21.56 3.13
C GLN A 231 1.33 -21.72 2.31
N VAL A 232 0.26 -21.06 2.74
CA VAL A 232 -1.09 -21.30 2.23
C VAL A 232 -1.41 -20.37 1.07
N ILE A 233 -1.92 -20.95 -0.02
CA ILE A 233 -2.50 -20.22 -1.15
C ILE A 233 -3.99 -20.53 -1.17
N LEU A 234 -4.84 -19.52 -1.02
CA LEU A 234 -6.28 -19.68 -1.17
C LEU A 234 -6.64 -19.49 -2.65
N ASP A 235 -7.06 -20.55 -3.32
CA ASP A 235 -7.65 -20.49 -4.66
C ASP A 235 -9.05 -19.87 -4.57
N MET A 236 -9.13 -18.55 -4.67
CA MET A 236 -10.40 -17.84 -4.57
C MET A 236 -11.31 -18.12 -5.78
N GLY A 237 -10.73 -18.53 -6.92
CA GLY A 237 -11.48 -18.90 -8.12
C GLY A 237 -12.25 -20.22 -7.97
N SER A 238 -11.98 -21.01 -6.93
CA SER A 238 -12.70 -22.25 -6.63
C SER A 238 -14.10 -22.05 -6.02
N TYR A 239 -14.42 -20.84 -5.57
CA TYR A 239 -15.71 -20.52 -4.95
C TYR A 239 -16.70 -19.95 -5.97
N ASP A 240 -17.99 -20.12 -5.70
CA ASP A 240 -19.07 -19.63 -6.57
C ASP A 240 -19.14 -18.10 -6.61
N SER A 241 -18.71 -17.42 -5.54
CA SER A 241 -18.72 -15.96 -5.44
C SER A 241 -17.43 -15.41 -4.83
N VAL A 242 -17.09 -14.18 -5.23
CA VAL A 242 -15.95 -13.44 -4.65
C VAL A 242 -16.18 -13.12 -3.17
N ASP A 243 -17.44 -12.85 -2.79
CA ASP A 243 -17.82 -12.59 -1.40
C ASP A 243 -17.56 -13.81 -0.50
N ASP A 244 -17.91 -15.02 -0.96
CA ASP A 244 -17.65 -16.26 -0.22
C ASP A 244 -16.14 -16.51 -0.05
N ALA A 245 -15.36 -16.36 -1.13
CA ALA A 245 -13.91 -16.49 -1.08
C ALA A 245 -13.28 -15.45 -0.13
N CYS A 246 -13.75 -14.20 -0.17
CA CYS A 246 -13.29 -13.14 0.73
C CYS A 246 -13.67 -13.44 2.19
N ASN A 247 -14.85 -14.00 2.43
CA ASN A 247 -15.28 -14.39 3.76
C ASN A 247 -14.41 -15.52 4.33
N MET A 248 -14.00 -16.50 3.51
CA MET A 248 -13.02 -17.50 3.91
C MET A 248 -11.66 -16.86 4.24
N SER A 249 -11.19 -15.95 3.38
CA SER A 249 -9.94 -15.22 3.58
C SER A 249 -9.89 -14.42 4.89
N VAL A 250 -10.97 -13.68 5.20
CA VAL A 250 -11.12 -12.96 6.47
C VAL A 250 -10.99 -13.90 7.67
N ASN A 251 -11.58 -15.09 7.59
CA ASN A 251 -11.60 -16.04 8.69
C ASN A 251 -10.28 -16.80 8.85
N ILE A 252 -9.55 -17.06 7.77
CA ILE A 252 -8.15 -17.51 7.83
C ILE A 252 -7.29 -16.47 8.57
N ILE A 253 -7.38 -15.20 8.21
CA ILE A 253 -6.60 -14.14 8.88
C ILE A 253 -6.97 -14.04 10.37
N LYS A 254 -8.25 -14.19 10.73
CA LYS A 254 -8.67 -14.26 12.14
C LYS A 254 -8.05 -15.43 12.89
N GLY A 255 -7.92 -16.60 12.24
CA GLY A 255 -7.21 -17.76 12.77
C GLY A 255 -5.74 -17.46 13.09
N ILE A 256 -5.04 -16.81 12.14
CA ILE A 256 -3.65 -16.36 12.33
C ILE A 256 -3.55 -15.44 13.57
N PHE A 257 -4.44 -14.45 13.67
CA PHE A 257 -4.48 -13.56 14.84
C PHE A 257 -4.78 -14.30 16.15
N ALA A 258 -5.66 -15.30 16.13
CA ALA A 258 -5.96 -16.11 17.30
C ALA A 258 -4.71 -16.84 17.80
N TRP A 259 -3.92 -17.43 16.90
CA TRP A 259 -2.65 -18.08 17.24
C TRP A 259 -1.67 -17.09 17.89
N THR A 260 -1.45 -15.91 17.28
CA THR A 260 -0.50 -14.91 17.84
C THR A 260 -0.88 -14.42 19.24
N LYS A 261 -2.17 -14.45 19.59
CA LYS A 261 -2.65 -14.06 20.92
C LYS A 261 -2.38 -15.16 21.95
N GLN A 262 -2.44 -16.42 21.54
CA GLN A 262 -2.24 -17.58 22.40
C GLN A 262 -0.76 -17.90 22.63
N HIS A 263 0.10 -17.59 21.64
CA HIS A 263 1.53 -17.93 21.65
C HIS A 263 2.44 -16.68 21.55
N PRO A 264 2.34 -15.70 22.47
CA PRO A 264 3.12 -14.47 22.39
C PRO A 264 4.65 -14.68 22.53
N ALA A 265 5.09 -15.82 23.07
CA ALA A 265 6.50 -16.16 23.23
C ALA A 265 7.11 -16.85 21.98
N GLU A 266 6.28 -17.25 21.03
CA GLU A 266 6.67 -18.08 19.87
C GLU A 266 6.47 -17.33 18.55
N LEU A 267 6.26 -16.03 18.61
CA LEU A 267 5.99 -15.19 17.45
C LEU A 267 7.14 -15.29 16.43
N CYS A 268 6.78 -15.55 15.19
CA CYS A 268 7.68 -15.54 14.04
C CYS A 268 7.13 -14.65 12.93
N PRO A 269 7.96 -14.17 11.99
CA PRO A 269 7.48 -13.44 10.82
C PRO A 269 6.52 -14.30 10.00
N CYS A 270 5.38 -13.73 9.60
CA CYS A 270 4.41 -14.34 8.71
C CYS A 270 3.89 -13.29 7.73
N ASP A 271 4.03 -13.60 6.45
CA ASP A 271 3.66 -12.68 5.38
C ASP A 271 2.23 -12.93 4.91
N ILE A 272 1.41 -11.88 4.88
CA ILE A 272 0.01 -11.93 4.46
C ILE A 272 -0.15 -11.08 3.20
N TYR A 273 -0.38 -11.74 2.08
CA TYR A 273 -0.44 -11.11 0.77
C TYR A 273 -1.84 -10.60 0.45
N LEU A 274 -1.92 -9.53 -0.35
CA LEU A 274 -3.14 -9.11 -1.03
C LEU A 274 -2.77 -8.68 -2.45
N ASP A 275 -2.95 -9.59 -3.41
CA ASP A 275 -2.77 -9.23 -4.83
C ASP A 275 -3.98 -8.47 -5.36
N GLU A 276 -3.74 -7.60 -6.34
CA GLU A 276 -4.75 -6.71 -6.90
C GLU A 276 -5.56 -5.94 -5.84
N ALA A 277 -4.87 -5.44 -4.81
CA ALA A 277 -5.47 -4.84 -3.62
C ALA A 277 -6.46 -3.71 -3.92
N GLN A 278 -6.25 -2.94 -4.98
CA GLN A 278 -7.18 -1.89 -5.40
C GLN A 278 -8.57 -2.42 -5.82
N ARG A 279 -8.69 -3.70 -6.19
CA ARG A 279 -10.00 -4.33 -6.50
C ARG A 279 -10.78 -4.66 -5.24
N PHE A 280 -10.10 -5.13 -4.19
CA PHE A 280 -10.72 -5.54 -2.93
C PHE A 280 -10.93 -4.37 -1.99
N LEU A 281 -9.88 -3.57 -1.79
CA LEU A 281 -9.82 -2.47 -0.83
C LEU A 281 -9.37 -1.18 -1.56
N PRO A 282 -10.20 -0.63 -2.47
CA PRO A 282 -9.96 0.68 -3.05
C PRO A 282 -10.06 1.81 -2.01
N GLU A 283 -9.53 2.98 -2.34
CA GLU A 283 -9.71 4.21 -1.55
C GLU A 283 -11.21 4.55 -1.41
N ASN A 284 -11.95 4.44 -2.52
CA ASN A 284 -13.41 4.50 -2.51
C ASN A 284 -13.99 3.07 -2.45
N LEU A 285 -14.45 2.66 -1.27
CA LEU A 285 -14.95 1.30 -1.03
C LEU A 285 -16.15 0.91 -1.91
N GLY A 286 -16.92 1.87 -2.44
CA GLY A 286 -18.01 1.60 -3.38
C GLY A 286 -17.56 1.05 -4.74
N GLU A 287 -16.26 1.13 -5.05
CA GLU A 287 -15.65 0.55 -6.26
C GLU A 287 -15.11 -0.87 -6.03
N SER A 288 -15.31 -1.43 -4.84
CA SER A 288 -14.85 -2.78 -4.50
C SER A 288 -15.58 -3.84 -5.31
N ILE A 289 -14.88 -4.93 -5.63
CA ILE A 289 -15.50 -6.13 -6.20
C ILE A 289 -16.31 -6.93 -5.17
N ILE A 290 -16.08 -6.70 -3.86
CA ILE A 290 -16.83 -7.33 -2.77
C ILE A 290 -18.19 -6.63 -2.66
N GLN A 291 -19.28 -7.36 -2.94
CA GLN A 291 -20.63 -6.81 -2.96
C GLN A 291 -21.29 -6.83 -1.58
N ASP A 292 -20.95 -7.82 -0.74
CA ASP A 292 -21.42 -7.90 0.63
C ASP A 292 -20.70 -6.87 1.51
N GLU A 293 -21.45 -5.90 2.00
CA GLU A 293 -20.92 -4.79 2.81
C GLU A 293 -20.29 -5.28 4.14
N ALA A 294 -20.82 -6.35 4.74
CA ALA A 294 -20.28 -6.90 5.97
C ALA A 294 -18.94 -7.60 5.72
N VAL A 295 -18.83 -8.35 4.61
CA VAL A 295 -17.56 -8.98 4.18
C VAL A 295 -16.53 -7.91 3.83
N LEU A 296 -16.92 -6.85 3.09
CA LEU A 296 -16.02 -5.74 2.73
C LEU A 296 -15.48 -5.02 3.97
N LYS A 297 -16.34 -4.69 4.93
CA LYS A 297 -15.92 -4.09 6.21
C LYS A 297 -14.99 -5.00 7.00
N ALA A 298 -15.27 -6.30 7.02
CA ALA A 298 -14.43 -7.28 7.71
C ALA A 298 -13.06 -7.42 7.04
N MET A 299 -13.01 -7.47 5.70
CA MET A 299 -11.79 -7.51 4.91
C MET A 299 -10.92 -6.26 5.16
N LEU A 300 -11.52 -5.07 5.11
CA LEU A 300 -10.80 -3.83 5.44
C LEU A 300 -10.26 -3.86 6.87
N LYS A 301 -11.07 -4.30 7.83
CA LYS A 301 -10.70 -4.35 9.24
C LYS A 301 -9.50 -5.26 9.49
N VAL A 302 -9.47 -6.47 8.93
CA VAL A 302 -8.35 -7.40 9.16
C VAL A 302 -7.04 -6.88 8.57
N TYR A 303 -7.05 -6.24 7.40
CA TYR A 303 -5.83 -5.63 6.82
C TYR A 303 -5.38 -4.38 7.57
N MET A 304 -6.31 -3.58 8.09
CA MET A 304 -5.98 -2.48 9.00
C MET A 304 -5.34 -3.00 10.29
N ASP A 305 -5.83 -4.11 10.84
CA ASP A 305 -5.24 -4.72 12.03
C ASP A 305 -3.84 -5.28 11.75
N ILE A 306 -3.63 -5.94 10.61
CA ILE A 306 -2.30 -6.40 10.19
C ILE A 306 -1.35 -5.21 10.10
N THR A 307 -1.78 -4.11 9.49
CA THR A 307 -0.95 -2.91 9.35
C THR A 307 -0.63 -2.30 10.72
N ALA A 308 -1.64 -2.07 11.56
CA ALA A 308 -1.50 -1.30 12.80
C ALA A 308 -0.86 -2.08 13.96
N VAL A 309 -1.13 -3.38 14.09
CA VAL A 309 -0.65 -4.20 15.22
C VAL A 309 0.12 -5.45 14.80
N GLY A 310 0.14 -5.78 13.50
CA GLY A 310 0.79 -6.98 12.99
C GLY A 310 2.29 -7.01 13.25
N GLY A 311 2.99 -5.87 13.14
CA GLY A 311 4.44 -5.82 13.39
C GLY A 311 4.85 -6.31 14.79
N LYS A 312 4.04 -6.06 15.83
CA LYS A 312 4.28 -6.59 17.20
C LYS A 312 3.97 -8.08 17.33
N ARG A 313 3.26 -8.65 16.37
CA ARG A 313 2.79 -10.04 16.31
C ARG A 313 3.51 -10.87 15.25
N GLY A 314 4.53 -10.30 14.61
CA GLY A 314 5.22 -10.93 13.47
C GLY A 314 4.39 -10.98 12.18
N LEU A 315 3.23 -10.32 12.09
CA LEU A 315 2.39 -10.33 10.89
C LEU A 315 2.70 -9.14 9.98
N ALA A 316 2.97 -9.41 8.71
CA ALA A 316 3.37 -8.37 7.77
C ALA A 316 2.53 -8.37 6.49
N PRO A 317 1.92 -7.23 6.12
CA PRO A 317 1.16 -7.15 4.89
C PRO A 317 2.09 -7.04 3.68
N LYS A 318 1.82 -7.84 2.65
CA LYS A 318 2.44 -7.77 1.32
C LYS A 318 1.36 -7.34 0.32
N ILE A 319 1.24 -6.05 0.11
CA ILE A 319 0.15 -5.47 -0.71
C ILE A 319 0.66 -5.30 -2.14
N LEU A 320 -0.05 -5.82 -3.12
CA LEU A 320 0.27 -5.62 -4.54
C LEU A 320 -0.89 -4.89 -5.21
N SER A 321 -0.59 -3.81 -5.93
CA SER A 321 -1.62 -3.03 -6.63
C SER A 321 -1.18 -2.50 -7.98
N GLN A 322 -2.11 -2.38 -8.92
CA GLN A 322 -1.82 -1.73 -10.21
C GLN A 322 -1.78 -0.20 -10.12
N ARG A 323 -2.62 0.37 -9.24
CA ARG A 323 -2.89 1.81 -9.17
C ARG A 323 -2.58 2.29 -7.75
N PHE A 324 -1.46 3.00 -7.61
CA PHE A 324 -1.09 3.62 -6.34
C PHE A 324 -2.25 4.46 -5.82
N ALA A 325 -2.81 5.30 -6.68
CA ALA A 325 -3.75 6.32 -6.28
C ALA A 325 -5.10 5.80 -5.83
N GLN A 326 -5.50 4.62 -6.31
CA GLN A 326 -6.78 3.99 -6.02
C GLN A 326 -6.72 3.00 -4.85
N THR A 327 -5.53 2.68 -4.34
CA THR A 327 -5.40 1.74 -3.23
C THR A 327 -5.70 2.44 -1.91
N ASN A 328 -6.44 1.79 -1.01
CA ASN A 328 -6.85 2.40 0.25
C ASN A 328 -5.64 2.80 1.11
N LYS A 329 -5.52 4.09 1.42
CA LYS A 329 -4.39 4.62 2.22
C LYS A 329 -4.29 3.99 3.61
N LYS A 330 -5.37 3.44 4.16
CA LYS A 330 -5.36 2.82 5.50
C LYS A 330 -4.56 1.52 5.54
N ILE A 331 -4.44 0.80 4.42
CA ILE A 331 -3.71 -0.48 4.36
C ILE A 331 -2.28 -0.32 3.83
N ILE A 332 -1.96 0.79 3.16
CA ILE A 332 -0.59 1.08 2.69
C ILE A 332 0.13 2.15 3.51
N GLY A 333 -0.57 2.81 4.45
CA GLY A 333 -0.07 3.99 5.16
C GLY A 333 1.14 3.76 6.06
N GLN A 334 1.40 2.52 6.47
CA GLN A 334 2.56 2.12 7.29
C GLN A 334 3.51 1.18 6.53
N THR A 335 3.54 1.29 5.20
CA THR A 335 4.50 0.53 4.38
C THR A 335 5.92 0.98 4.69
N GLU A 336 6.79 0.01 4.96
CA GLU A 336 8.23 0.23 5.22
C GLU A 336 9.07 0.01 3.95
N VAL A 337 8.67 -0.96 3.11
CA VAL A 337 9.40 -1.34 1.90
C VAL A 337 8.53 -1.12 0.65
N PHE A 338 9.06 -0.43 -0.36
CA PHE A 338 8.36 -0.22 -1.62
C PHE A 338 9.09 -0.83 -2.81
N PHE A 339 8.31 -1.44 -3.69
CA PHE A 339 8.73 -1.83 -5.03
C PHE A 339 7.86 -1.07 -6.04
N ILE A 340 8.41 -0.01 -6.61
CA ILE A 340 7.71 0.88 -7.54
C ILE A 340 8.15 0.55 -8.97
N MET A 341 7.27 -0.11 -9.70
CA MET A 341 7.49 -0.47 -11.10
C MET A 341 6.87 0.57 -12.02
N ARG A 342 6.81 0.28 -13.32
CA ARG A 342 6.27 1.19 -14.33
C ARG A 342 4.90 1.75 -13.95
N GLN A 343 4.76 3.07 -13.99
CA GLN A 343 3.51 3.81 -13.82
C GLN A 343 3.40 4.89 -14.90
N THR A 344 2.22 5.08 -15.48
CA THR A 344 2.04 6.04 -16.60
C THR A 344 0.97 7.09 -16.34
N ASN A 345 0.17 6.94 -15.29
CA ASN A 345 -0.83 7.92 -14.94
C ASN A 345 -0.21 8.98 -14.01
N ASP A 346 -0.50 10.25 -14.29
CA ASP A 346 0.10 11.38 -13.56
C ASP A 346 -0.19 11.31 -12.04
N GLY A 347 -1.40 10.94 -11.64
CA GLY A 347 -1.76 10.81 -10.23
C GLY A 347 -1.03 9.68 -9.51
N ASP A 348 -0.71 8.59 -10.22
CA ASP A 348 0.11 7.51 -9.69
C ASP A 348 1.58 7.90 -9.62
N LEU A 349 2.10 8.57 -10.65
CA LEU A 349 3.47 9.07 -10.70
C LEU A 349 3.73 10.10 -9.59
N GLU A 350 2.81 11.04 -9.37
CA GLU A 350 2.90 12.01 -8.27
C GLU A 350 2.98 11.30 -6.92
N LYS A 351 2.15 10.28 -6.69
CA LYS A 351 2.20 9.49 -5.44
C LYS A 351 3.52 8.71 -5.32
N CYS A 352 4.02 8.11 -6.39
CA CYS A 352 5.32 7.42 -6.39
C CYS A 352 6.45 8.37 -5.95
N MET A 353 6.47 9.60 -6.46
CA MET A 353 7.50 10.60 -6.13
C MET A 353 7.45 11.12 -4.69
N LYS A 354 6.39 10.81 -3.91
CA LYS A 354 6.38 11.08 -2.46
C LYS A 354 7.35 10.17 -1.70
N TYR A 355 7.68 9.01 -2.27
CA TYR A 355 8.55 8.02 -1.64
C TYR A 355 9.91 7.91 -2.32
N VAL A 356 10.02 8.36 -3.57
CA VAL A 356 11.23 8.24 -4.37
C VAL A 356 12.01 9.55 -4.43
N LYS A 357 13.31 9.49 -4.11
CA LYS A 357 14.23 10.63 -4.23
C LYS A 357 14.42 10.97 -5.70
N LYS A 358 14.34 12.26 -6.04
CA LYS A 358 14.60 12.76 -7.41
C LYS A 358 16.01 12.39 -7.92
N SER A 359 16.97 12.24 -7.03
CA SER A 359 18.33 11.79 -7.36
C SER A 359 18.41 10.31 -7.76
N THR A 360 17.43 9.50 -7.36
CA THR A 360 17.36 8.08 -7.72
C THR A 360 16.68 7.88 -9.07
N THR A 361 15.54 8.54 -9.29
CA THR A 361 14.84 8.51 -10.58
C THR A 361 13.84 9.67 -10.69
N THR A 362 13.38 9.95 -11.91
CA THR A 362 12.33 10.92 -12.23
C THR A 362 11.01 10.23 -12.62
N PRO A 363 9.86 10.96 -12.62
CA PRO A 363 8.59 10.45 -13.15
C PRO A 363 8.68 9.91 -14.58
N GLU A 364 9.41 10.62 -15.45
CA GLU A 364 9.57 10.26 -16.87
C GLU A 364 10.33 8.95 -17.04
N GLN A 365 11.28 8.68 -16.14
CA GLN A 365 12.00 7.41 -16.09
C GLN A 365 11.09 6.28 -15.60
N ILE A 366 10.31 6.49 -14.52
CA ILE A 366 9.34 5.49 -14.02
C ILE A 366 8.33 5.13 -15.12
N ALA A 367 7.85 6.10 -15.89
CA ALA A 367 6.92 5.87 -17.00
C ALA A 367 7.50 5.03 -18.16
N LYS A 368 8.84 4.99 -18.27
CA LYS A 368 9.59 4.28 -19.31
C LYS A 368 10.18 2.96 -18.84
N PHE A 369 10.05 2.59 -17.56
CA PHE A 369 10.52 1.28 -17.08
C PHE A 369 9.96 0.14 -17.94
N VAL A 370 10.83 -0.80 -18.28
CA VAL A 370 10.43 -2.03 -18.97
C VAL A 370 9.85 -3.05 -17.97
N PRO A 371 9.10 -4.07 -18.42
CA PRO A 371 8.66 -5.14 -17.53
C PRO A 371 9.84 -5.74 -16.75
N GLY A 372 9.67 -5.90 -15.43
CA GLY A 372 10.72 -6.36 -14.52
C GLY A 372 11.64 -5.27 -13.98
N GLN A 373 11.57 -4.04 -14.50
CA GLN A 373 12.34 -2.90 -13.98
C GLN A 373 11.51 -2.09 -12.98
N GLY A 374 12.18 -1.58 -11.95
CA GLY A 374 11.56 -0.68 -10.99
C GLY A 374 12.55 -0.06 -10.02
N VAL A 375 12.00 0.65 -9.05
CA VAL A 375 12.72 1.26 -7.93
C VAL A 375 12.42 0.45 -6.68
N TYR A 376 13.46 0.01 -6.00
CA TYR A 376 13.38 -0.47 -4.62
C TYR A 376 13.57 0.71 -3.67
N VAL A 377 12.74 0.77 -2.62
CA VAL A 377 12.90 1.67 -1.47
C VAL A 377 12.88 0.81 -0.21
N GLY A 378 14.02 0.72 0.48
CA GLY A 378 14.18 -0.03 1.72
C GLY A 378 13.69 0.74 2.95
N ALA A 379 13.47 0.01 4.04
CA ALA A 379 13.04 0.58 5.33
C ALA A 379 14.10 1.54 5.93
N ASP A 380 15.37 1.31 5.59
CA ASP A 380 16.52 2.16 5.92
C ASP A 380 16.61 3.44 5.06
N GLY A 381 15.74 3.59 4.06
CA GLY A 381 15.73 4.71 3.11
C GLY A 381 16.70 4.55 1.93
N THR A 382 17.32 3.38 1.77
CA THR A 382 18.10 3.00 0.59
C THR A 382 17.17 2.96 -0.63
N GLN A 383 17.62 3.52 -1.75
CA GLN A 383 16.85 3.51 -3.00
C GLN A 383 17.73 3.15 -4.19
N LEU A 384 17.22 2.24 -5.02
CA LEU A 384 17.96 1.73 -6.19
C LEU A 384 16.99 1.47 -7.34
N VAL A 385 17.34 1.94 -8.55
CA VAL A 385 16.69 1.51 -9.79
C VAL A 385 17.39 0.23 -10.25
N THR A 386 16.64 -0.85 -10.43
CA THR A 386 17.18 -2.14 -10.87
C THR A 386 16.21 -2.90 -11.77
N HIS A 387 16.71 -3.99 -12.37
CA HIS A 387 15.92 -5.00 -13.06
C HIS A 387 15.83 -6.24 -12.17
N PHE A 388 14.64 -6.51 -11.66
CA PHE A 388 14.38 -7.65 -10.79
C PHE A 388 14.45 -8.97 -11.55
N LYS A 389 14.93 -10.00 -10.87
CA LYS A 389 14.92 -11.38 -11.35
C LYS A 389 13.47 -11.85 -11.50
N PRO A 390 13.18 -12.69 -12.51
CA PRO A 390 11.87 -13.32 -12.62
C PRO A 390 11.62 -14.28 -11.44
N ARG A 391 10.35 -14.62 -11.23
CA ARG A 391 9.94 -15.76 -10.39
C ARG A 391 10.56 -17.07 -10.89
N GLN A 392 10.68 -18.06 -10.00
CA GLN A 392 11.22 -19.39 -10.26
C GLN A 392 10.16 -20.38 -10.71
N SER A 393 8.94 -20.25 -10.21
CA SER A 393 7.78 -21.00 -10.68
C SER A 393 7.43 -20.63 -12.13
N ASP A 394 6.75 -21.53 -12.83
CA ASP A 394 6.60 -21.45 -14.29
C ASP A 394 5.77 -20.24 -14.77
N GLY A 395 4.90 -19.69 -13.91
CA GLY A 395 4.00 -18.57 -14.20
C GLY A 395 3.10 -18.81 -15.42
N ASN A 396 2.86 -20.07 -15.80
CA ASN A 396 2.20 -20.38 -17.07
C ASN A 396 0.72 -19.99 -17.06
N ARG A 397 0.05 -20.06 -15.91
CA ARG A 397 -1.35 -19.65 -15.72
C ARG A 397 -1.56 -18.15 -15.97
N SER A 398 -0.55 -17.34 -15.69
CA SER A 398 -0.57 -15.87 -15.83
C SER A 398 -0.33 -15.37 -17.26
N ARG A 399 -0.04 -16.28 -18.21
CA ARG A 399 0.31 -15.87 -19.58
C ARG A 399 -0.93 -15.39 -20.31
N THR A 400 -0.92 -14.12 -20.70
CA THR A 400 -1.91 -13.59 -21.63
C THR A 400 -1.90 -14.41 -22.92
N PRO A 401 -3.04 -15.01 -23.33
CA PRO A 401 -3.12 -15.74 -24.58
C PRO A 401 -2.67 -14.85 -25.75
N LYS A 402 -1.73 -15.35 -26.57
CA LYS A 402 -1.28 -14.64 -27.78
C LYS A 402 -2.26 -14.89 -28.92
N ALA A 403 -2.35 -13.95 -29.87
CA ALA A 403 -3.17 -14.12 -31.08
C ALA A 403 -2.84 -15.43 -31.83
N ALA A 404 -1.59 -15.90 -31.78
CA ALA A 404 -1.18 -17.19 -32.34
C ALA A 404 -2.00 -18.38 -31.78
N ALA A 405 -2.46 -18.33 -30.53
CA ALA A 405 -3.31 -19.38 -29.97
C ALA A 405 -4.69 -19.46 -30.64
N ALA A 406 -5.16 -18.36 -31.26
CA ALA A 406 -6.39 -18.35 -32.05
C ALA A 406 -6.23 -19.03 -33.42
N MET A 407 -5.00 -19.24 -33.90
CA MET A 407 -4.75 -19.96 -35.16
C MET A 407 -5.26 -21.40 -35.14
N ARG A 408 -5.49 -21.99 -33.95
CA ARG A 408 -6.16 -23.30 -33.80
C ARG A 408 -7.59 -23.34 -34.36
N TYR A 409 -8.18 -22.19 -34.67
CA TYR A 409 -9.49 -22.07 -35.29
C TYR A 409 -9.41 -21.84 -36.80
N ALA A 410 -8.22 -21.58 -37.37
CA ALA A 410 -8.06 -21.30 -38.79
C ALA A 410 -8.52 -22.47 -39.67
N ASP A 411 -8.29 -23.70 -39.20
CA ASP A 411 -8.67 -24.94 -39.90
C ASP A 411 -10.03 -25.50 -39.46
N LYS A 412 -10.71 -24.86 -38.50
CA LYS A 412 -12.04 -25.29 -38.08
C LYS A 412 -13.07 -24.72 -39.03
N GLU A 413 -13.92 -25.58 -39.58
CA GLU A 413 -15.05 -25.12 -40.38
C GLU A 413 -15.86 -24.08 -39.59
N PRO A 414 -16.27 -22.98 -40.23
CA PRO A 414 -17.18 -22.03 -39.61
C PRO A 414 -18.38 -22.79 -39.05
N TYR A 415 -18.73 -22.52 -37.80
CA TYR A 415 -19.88 -23.18 -37.16
C TYR A 415 -21.15 -22.92 -37.98
N THR A 416 -21.67 -23.96 -38.62
CA THR A 416 -22.92 -23.96 -39.41
C THR A 416 -24.12 -24.45 -38.60
N GLY A 417 -23.99 -24.51 -37.26
CA GLY A 417 -25.09 -24.97 -36.40
C GLY A 417 -26.37 -24.15 -36.58
N PRO A 418 -27.50 -24.66 -36.07
CA PRO A 418 -28.82 -24.12 -36.37
C PRO A 418 -28.80 -22.62 -36.15
N THR A 419 -29.09 -21.87 -37.23
CA THR A 419 -29.26 -20.42 -37.21
C THR A 419 -30.06 -20.11 -35.97
N MET A 420 -29.45 -19.43 -34.98
CA MET A 420 -30.15 -19.13 -33.74
C MET A 420 -31.48 -18.51 -34.13
N SER A 421 -32.55 -19.27 -33.93
CA SER A 421 -33.88 -18.87 -34.35
C SER A 421 -34.12 -17.56 -33.63
N THR A 422 -34.28 -16.48 -34.40
CA THR A 422 -34.62 -15.14 -33.91
C THR A 422 -35.94 -15.09 -33.13
N LYS A 423 -36.59 -16.25 -32.88
CA LYS A 423 -37.85 -16.40 -32.14
C LYS A 423 -37.74 -16.28 -30.62
N SER A 424 -36.55 -16.18 -30.04
CA SER A 424 -36.39 -15.79 -28.63
C SER A 424 -35.76 -14.41 -28.53
N ARG A 425 -36.27 -13.46 -29.33
CA ARG A 425 -36.19 -12.06 -28.96
C ARG A 425 -37.06 -11.93 -27.72
N ILE A 426 -36.44 -11.50 -26.62
CA ILE A 426 -37.10 -11.05 -25.39
C ILE A 426 -38.38 -10.34 -25.80
N THR A 427 -39.53 -10.87 -25.38
CA THR A 427 -40.82 -10.20 -25.47
C THR A 427 -40.71 -8.88 -24.72
N GLU A 428 -40.25 -7.85 -25.41
CA GLU A 428 -40.61 -6.47 -25.10
C GLU A 428 -42.13 -6.43 -25.22
N GLU A 429 -42.79 -6.32 -24.07
CA GLU A 429 -44.22 -6.08 -23.99
C GLU A 429 -44.57 -4.93 -24.92
N GLN A 430 -45.49 -5.23 -25.82
CA GLN A 430 -45.97 -4.37 -26.89
C GLN A 430 -46.71 -3.18 -26.27
N GLY A 431 -46.01 -2.06 -26.08
CA GLY A 431 -46.61 -0.77 -26.37
C GLY A 431 -46.69 -0.65 -27.89
N GLU A 432 -47.89 -0.69 -28.46
CA GLU A 432 -48.17 -0.42 -29.87
C GLU A 432 -47.84 1.04 -30.23
N GLY A 433 -46.55 1.36 -30.26
CA GLY A 433 -46.02 2.51 -30.97
C GLY A 433 -45.62 2.03 -32.35
N THR A 434 -46.35 2.45 -33.38
CA THR A 434 -45.99 2.27 -34.78
C THR A 434 -44.59 2.84 -35.02
N LEU A 435 -43.55 2.01 -34.87
CA LEU A 435 -42.20 2.34 -35.27
C LEU A 435 -42.18 2.35 -36.80
N GLN A 436 -42.50 3.52 -37.36
CA GLN A 436 -42.02 3.88 -38.68
C GLN A 436 -40.52 3.53 -38.70
N GLN A 437 -40.11 2.72 -39.68
CA GLN A 437 -38.70 2.57 -40.03
C GLN A 437 -38.19 3.97 -40.37
N LYS A 438 -37.71 4.70 -39.36
CA LYS A 438 -36.81 5.82 -39.59
C LYS A 438 -35.59 5.18 -40.22
N ASP A 439 -35.28 5.60 -41.44
CA ASP A 439 -34.00 5.38 -42.07
C ASP A 439 -32.91 5.55 -41.01
N VAL A 440 -32.33 4.44 -40.58
CA VAL A 440 -31.25 4.45 -39.60
C VAL A 440 -30.11 5.12 -40.32
N ALA A 441 -29.87 6.38 -39.99
CA ALA A 441 -28.78 7.15 -40.55
C ALA A 441 -27.50 6.28 -40.48
N PRO A 442 -26.71 6.22 -41.56
CA PRO A 442 -25.49 5.42 -41.57
C PRO A 442 -24.67 5.75 -40.34
N LEU A 443 -24.15 4.71 -39.68
CA LEU A 443 -23.30 4.86 -38.49
C LEU A 443 -22.27 5.96 -38.79
N PRO A 444 -22.16 6.99 -37.94
CA PRO A 444 -21.23 8.08 -38.17
C PRO A 444 -19.84 7.46 -38.34
N GLN A 445 -19.16 7.84 -39.42
CA GLN A 445 -17.81 7.33 -39.65
C GLN A 445 -16.97 7.62 -38.41
N PRO A 446 -16.13 6.66 -37.97
CA PRO A 446 -15.26 6.88 -36.82
C PRO A 446 -14.49 8.17 -37.07
N ILE A 447 -14.70 9.15 -36.19
CA ILE A 447 -13.96 10.41 -36.22
C ILE A 447 -12.52 10.02 -35.86
N ILE A 448 -11.70 9.82 -36.88
CA ILE A 448 -10.25 9.76 -36.72
C ILE A 448 -9.89 11.15 -36.22
N PRO A 449 -9.41 11.32 -34.97
CA PRO A 449 -9.05 12.64 -34.47
C PRO A 449 -8.05 13.23 -35.44
N GLU A 450 -8.43 14.33 -36.09
CA GLU A 450 -7.54 15.04 -36.99
C GLU A 450 -6.25 15.32 -36.23
N LYS A 451 -5.14 14.99 -36.88
CA LYS A 451 -3.81 15.24 -36.35
C LYS A 451 -3.77 16.70 -35.94
N ASP A 452 -3.61 16.96 -34.65
CA ASP A 452 -3.65 18.30 -34.10
C ASP A 452 -2.52 19.13 -34.73
N ASN A 453 -2.88 19.89 -35.77
CA ASN A 453 -1.95 20.69 -36.57
C ASN A 453 -1.61 22.03 -35.90
N ARG A 454 -2.02 22.23 -34.64
CA ARG A 454 -1.67 23.42 -33.88
C ARG A 454 -0.15 23.48 -33.64
N PRO A 455 0.48 24.67 -33.73
CA PRO A 455 1.91 24.83 -33.47
C PRO A 455 2.31 24.32 -32.09
N LYS A 456 3.47 23.67 -31.98
CA LYS A 456 4.06 23.34 -30.69
C LYS A 456 4.85 24.53 -30.16
N ALA A 457 5.07 24.56 -28.86
CA ALA A 457 5.92 25.57 -28.24
C ALA A 457 7.30 25.63 -28.89
N SER A 458 7.87 24.47 -29.27
CA SER A 458 9.17 24.35 -29.96
C SER A 458 9.23 25.03 -31.32
N ASP A 459 8.08 25.21 -31.97
CA ASP A 459 8.00 25.70 -33.33
C ASP A 459 7.95 27.24 -33.37
N ILE A 460 7.77 27.87 -32.20
CA ILE A 460 7.77 29.33 -32.05
C ILE A 460 9.18 29.85 -31.77
N ASP A 461 9.56 30.90 -32.48
CA ASP A 461 10.80 31.64 -32.26
C ASP A 461 10.81 32.29 -30.87
N LEU A 462 11.91 32.11 -30.15
CA LEU A 462 11.98 32.52 -28.74
C LEU A 462 12.01 34.06 -28.59
N ALA A 463 12.60 34.78 -29.55
CA ALA A 463 12.65 36.23 -29.50
C ALA A 463 11.24 36.81 -29.74
N GLU A 464 10.50 36.27 -30.71
CA GLU A 464 9.10 36.63 -30.95
C GLU A 464 8.22 36.34 -29.72
N ALA A 465 8.44 35.20 -29.07
CA ALA A 465 7.71 34.84 -27.85
C ALA A 465 7.99 35.80 -26.68
N ILE A 466 9.24 36.23 -26.50
CA ILE A 466 9.63 37.23 -25.49
C ILE A 466 9.01 38.59 -25.80
N GLU A 467 8.99 39.02 -27.06
CA GLU A 467 8.35 40.26 -27.49
C GLU A 467 6.83 40.23 -27.20
N ALA A 468 6.15 39.14 -27.56
CA ALA A 468 4.74 38.95 -27.26
C ALA A 468 4.46 38.99 -25.75
N TYR A 469 5.33 38.39 -24.94
CA TYR A 469 5.23 38.42 -23.48
C TYR A 469 5.34 39.85 -22.93
N ASN A 470 6.34 40.62 -23.40
CA ASN A 470 6.53 42.02 -23.01
C ASN A 470 5.35 42.91 -23.45
N ASN A 471 4.68 42.55 -24.54
CA ASN A 471 3.47 43.19 -25.04
C ASN A 471 2.17 42.70 -24.36
N GLY A 472 2.26 42.02 -23.21
CA GLY A 472 1.11 41.72 -22.35
C GLY A 472 0.56 40.28 -22.45
N ALA A 473 1.16 39.41 -23.26
CA ALA A 473 0.86 37.97 -23.28
C ALA A 473 1.54 37.23 -22.11
N THR A 474 1.29 37.67 -20.88
CA THR A 474 2.07 37.30 -19.69
C THR A 474 1.67 35.98 -19.02
N ASN A 475 0.76 35.21 -19.61
CA ASN A 475 0.33 33.93 -19.04
C ASN A 475 0.08 32.88 -20.13
N ARG A 476 0.04 31.60 -19.72
CA ARG A 476 -0.08 30.46 -20.63
C ARG A 476 -1.27 30.53 -21.59
N ARG A 477 -2.41 31.09 -21.14
CA ARG A 477 -3.62 31.21 -21.96
C ARG A 477 -3.44 32.29 -23.03
N LYS A 478 -2.93 33.46 -22.65
CA LYS A 478 -2.64 34.55 -23.60
C LYS A 478 -1.59 34.16 -24.64
N LEU A 479 -0.56 33.41 -24.23
CA LEU A 479 0.44 32.87 -25.17
C LEU A 479 -0.16 31.83 -26.10
N ALA A 480 -1.00 30.94 -25.58
CA ALA A 480 -1.69 29.95 -26.40
C ALA A 480 -2.60 30.61 -27.46
N ASP A 481 -3.37 31.60 -27.04
CA ASP A 481 -4.24 32.39 -27.92
C ASP A 481 -3.43 33.16 -28.98
N LYS A 482 -2.31 33.78 -28.56
CA LYS A 482 -1.43 34.58 -29.44
C LYS A 482 -0.81 33.75 -30.57
N PHE A 483 -0.43 32.50 -30.30
CA PHE A 483 0.28 31.64 -31.23
C PHE A 483 -0.57 30.48 -31.80
N GLY A 484 -1.88 30.50 -31.56
CA GLY A 484 -2.80 29.47 -32.08
C GLY A 484 -2.49 28.05 -31.59
N MET A 485 -1.93 27.92 -30.38
CA MET A 485 -1.52 26.63 -29.81
C MET A 485 -2.43 26.18 -28.66
N SER A 486 -2.24 24.96 -28.16
CA SER A 486 -2.96 24.51 -26.96
C SER A 486 -2.42 25.18 -25.68
N GLU A 487 -3.24 25.28 -24.62
CA GLU A 487 -2.80 25.84 -23.33
C GLU A 487 -1.58 25.11 -22.75
N THR A 488 -1.47 23.80 -22.97
CA THR A 488 -0.31 23.00 -22.58
C THR A 488 0.96 23.48 -23.28
N GLN A 489 0.88 23.77 -24.58
CA GLN A 489 2.00 24.35 -25.32
C GLN A 489 2.27 25.80 -24.88
N GLY A 490 1.23 26.58 -24.57
CA GLY A 490 1.39 27.92 -24.00
C GLY A 490 2.14 27.91 -22.66
N ALA A 491 1.92 26.89 -21.81
CA ALA A 491 2.65 26.71 -20.56
C ALA A 491 4.12 26.35 -20.80
N ASN A 492 4.41 25.49 -21.78
CA ASN A 492 5.78 25.15 -22.16
C ASN A 492 6.53 26.37 -22.74
N LEU A 493 5.85 27.19 -23.54
CA LEU A 493 6.44 28.40 -24.11
C LEU A 493 6.72 29.44 -23.02
N LEU A 494 5.81 29.61 -22.05
CA LEU A 494 6.01 30.47 -20.90
C LEU A 494 7.27 30.09 -20.10
N LYS A 495 7.46 28.80 -19.83
CA LYS A 495 8.65 28.28 -19.16
C LYS A 495 9.94 28.60 -19.92
N ARG A 496 9.95 28.44 -21.26
CA ARG A 496 11.09 28.81 -22.11
C ARG A 496 11.42 30.30 -22.04
N ILE A 497 10.41 31.16 -21.99
CA ILE A 497 10.59 32.62 -21.84
C ILE A 497 11.23 32.94 -20.48
N GLU A 498 10.75 32.34 -19.39
CA GLU A 498 11.30 32.54 -18.03
C GLU A 498 12.76 32.08 -17.91
N GLU A 499 13.09 30.93 -18.50
CA GLU A 499 14.46 30.41 -18.57
C GLU A 499 15.38 31.34 -19.39
N ALA A 500 14.90 31.91 -20.50
CA ALA A 500 15.69 32.84 -21.31
C ALA A 500 15.96 34.17 -20.58
N ARG A 501 14.96 34.67 -19.84
CA ARG A 501 15.07 35.93 -19.07
C ARG A 501 15.93 35.83 -17.82
N THR A 502 16.19 34.63 -17.32
CA THR A 502 17.10 34.42 -16.18
C THR A 502 18.56 34.32 -16.61
N LEU A 503 18.82 34.09 -17.90
CA LEU A 503 20.16 33.99 -18.48
C LEU A 503 20.67 35.31 -19.09
N ALA A 504 19.78 36.27 -19.34
CA ALA A 504 20.08 37.62 -19.82
C ALA A 504 20.12 38.61 -18.66
#